data_AF-A0A7L3A8D9-F1
#
_entry.id   AF-A0A7L3A8D9-F1
#
_cell.length_a   1.000
_cell.length_b   1.000
_cell.length_c   1.000
_cell.angle_alpha   90.00
_cell.angle_beta   90.00
_cell.angle_gamma   90.00
#
_symmetry.space_group_name_H-M   'P 1'
#
loop_
_entity.id
_entity.type
_entity.pdbx_description
1 polymer ?
#
loop_
_entity_poly.entity_id
_entity_poly.type
_entity_poly.pdbx_seq_one_letter_code
_entity_poly.pdbx_strand_id
1 'polypeptide(L)'
;MSLEITFLGTGSAMPCPARGASALVLRREGQCWLFDCGEGTQTQLMRSHLRAAKITKIFITHLHGDHIFGLPGLLCTLSLQMSGPEACKAPIDIYGPLGLRSFLWRSLELSHSQLLFSYTVHELVPTRDQCPPEEFRDFSGLDEALPQGPPGRVLHLDPEEDCYVLLEDEELVVRAFRLFHRVPSFGFVLEEKPRPGKLNVQKLKDLG
;
A
#
# COMPACT_ATOMS: atom_id res chain seq x y z
N MET A 1 11.77 5.88 18.05
CA MET A 1 11.75 5.46 16.65
C MET A 1 11.42 6.69 15.82
N SER A 2 12.07 6.90 14.70
CA SER A 2 11.75 8.01 13.80
C SER A 2 10.88 7.49 12.65
N LEU A 3 9.71 8.11 12.47
CA LEU A 3 8.94 8.00 11.24
C LEU A 3 9.55 8.96 10.22
N GLU A 4 9.82 8.47 9.02
CA GLU A 4 10.35 9.28 7.93
C GLU A 4 9.52 9.08 6.69
N ILE A 5 9.12 10.18 6.05
CA ILE A 5 8.37 10.18 4.81
C ILE A 5 9.29 10.62 3.69
N THR A 6 9.39 9.81 2.63
CA THR A 6 10.09 10.15 1.40
C THR A 6 9.08 10.23 0.27
N PHE A 7 8.98 11.38 -0.39
CA PHE A 7 8.17 11.53 -1.60
C PHE A 7 8.96 11.04 -2.82
N LEU A 8 8.40 10.08 -3.55
CA LEU A 8 8.98 9.58 -4.79
C LEU A 8 8.38 10.27 -6.00
N GLY A 9 7.11 10.65 -5.92
CA GLY A 9 6.43 11.47 -6.90
C GLY A 9 5.34 12.33 -6.28
N THR A 10 5.11 13.47 -6.91
CA THR A 10 4.25 14.57 -6.42
C THR A 10 3.48 15.23 -7.57
N GLY A 11 3.47 14.60 -8.75
CA GLY A 11 2.69 15.03 -9.90
C GLY A 11 1.23 14.57 -9.78
N SER A 12 0.34 15.29 -10.46
CA SER A 12 -1.08 14.94 -10.54
C SER A 12 -1.41 14.47 -11.95
N ALA A 13 -2.20 13.39 -12.07
CA ALA A 13 -2.70 12.78 -13.31
C ALA A 13 -1.65 12.16 -14.24
N MET A 14 -0.47 12.75 -14.39
CA MET A 14 0.62 12.21 -15.22
C MET A 14 1.99 12.60 -14.66
N PRO A 15 3.02 11.76 -14.81
CA PRO A 15 4.39 12.12 -14.47
C PRO A 15 4.94 13.17 -15.46
N CYS A 16 5.87 13.99 -14.97
CA CYS A 16 6.71 14.85 -15.80
C CYS A 16 8.18 14.73 -15.35
N PRO A 17 9.15 15.22 -16.13
CA PRO A 17 10.57 15.11 -15.79
C PRO A 17 10.93 15.66 -14.40
N ALA A 18 10.21 16.67 -13.91
CA ALA A 18 10.43 17.27 -12.60
C ALA A 18 9.64 16.59 -11.46
N ARG A 19 8.56 15.85 -11.76
CA ARG A 19 7.65 15.26 -10.77
C ARG A 19 7.13 13.92 -11.26
N GLY A 20 7.52 12.83 -10.59
CA GLY A 20 6.91 11.52 -10.82
C GLY A 20 5.43 11.49 -10.44
N ALA A 21 4.71 10.48 -10.92
CA ALA A 21 3.32 10.18 -10.52
C ALA A 21 3.24 9.82 -9.03
N SER A 22 2.03 9.78 -8.47
CA SER A 22 1.79 9.62 -7.02
C SER A 22 2.50 8.38 -6.44
N ALA A 23 3.44 8.64 -5.52
CA ALA A 23 4.09 7.62 -4.71
C ALA A 23 4.84 8.28 -3.54
N LEU A 24 4.64 7.75 -2.34
CA LEU A 24 5.42 8.11 -1.15
C LEU A 24 5.76 6.87 -0.33
N VAL A 25 6.90 6.90 0.37
CA VAL A 25 7.31 5.82 1.26
C VAL A 25 7.36 6.34 2.69
N LEU A 26 6.68 5.63 3.57
CA LEU A 26 6.85 5.74 5.01
C LEU A 26 7.87 4.71 5.47
N ARG A 27 8.94 5.17 6.13
CA ARG A 27 9.95 4.31 6.73
C ARG A 27 9.75 4.27 8.24
N ARG A 28 9.64 3.05 8.78
CA ARG A 28 9.49 2.75 10.21
C ARG A 28 10.25 1.47 10.52
N GLU A 29 11.09 1.48 11.56
CA GLU A 29 11.80 0.28 12.04
C GLU A 29 12.57 -0.50 10.96
N GLY A 30 13.13 0.22 9.99
CA GLY A 30 13.85 -0.39 8.87
C GLY A 30 12.96 -1.07 7.82
N GLN A 31 11.64 -1.07 8.01
CA GLN A 31 10.64 -1.42 6.99
C GLN A 31 10.22 -0.19 6.18
N CYS A 32 9.82 -0.42 4.94
CA CYS A 32 9.28 0.60 4.06
C CYS A 32 7.84 0.24 3.69
N TRP A 33 6.92 1.18 3.87
CA TRP A 33 5.53 1.05 3.46
C TRP A 33 5.28 2.06 2.35
N LEU A 34 4.86 1.57 1.18
CA LEU A 34 4.63 2.38 0.00
C LEU A 34 3.15 2.79 -0.06
N PHE A 35 2.87 4.07 -0.29
CA PHE A 35 1.52 4.57 -0.55
C PHE A 35 1.46 5.11 -1.97
N ASP A 36 0.55 4.54 -2.75
CA ASP A 36 0.43 4.64 -4.19
C ASP A 36 1.70 4.20 -4.95
N CYS A 37 1.50 3.82 -6.21
CA CYS A 37 2.55 3.33 -7.08
C CYS A 37 2.27 3.71 -8.53
N GLY A 38 2.26 5.02 -8.80
CA GLY A 38 2.17 5.55 -10.15
C GLY A 38 3.31 5.12 -11.08
N GLU A 39 3.13 5.34 -12.39
CA GLU A 39 4.15 5.00 -13.38
C GLU A 39 5.52 5.63 -13.06
N GLY A 40 6.59 4.85 -13.20
CA GLY A 40 7.96 5.28 -12.91
C GLY A 40 8.39 5.21 -11.43
N THR A 41 7.50 4.81 -10.51
CA THR A 41 7.81 4.70 -9.07
C THR A 41 9.06 3.84 -8.79
N GLN A 42 9.23 2.71 -9.50
CA GLN A 42 10.42 1.86 -9.35
C GLN A 42 11.73 2.60 -9.67
N THR A 43 11.74 3.47 -10.68
CA THR A 43 12.91 4.25 -11.07
C THR A 43 13.18 5.36 -10.05
N GLN A 44 12.12 5.98 -9.52
CA GLN A 44 12.24 6.96 -8.44
C GLN A 44 12.78 6.32 -7.16
N LEU A 45 12.39 5.08 -6.84
CA LEU A 45 13.00 4.29 -5.76
C LEU A 45 14.50 4.09 -5.98
N MET A 46 14.91 3.67 -7.18
CA MET A 46 16.34 3.46 -7.52
C MET A 46 17.18 4.74 -7.42
N ARG A 47 16.57 5.91 -7.62
CA ARG A 47 17.22 7.23 -7.47
C ARG A 47 17.27 7.72 -6.03
N SER A 48 16.47 7.13 -5.14
CA SER A 48 16.39 7.50 -3.73
C SER A 48 17.41 6.75 -2.88
N HIS A 49 17.54 7.13 -1.61
CA HIS A 49 18.32 6.40 -0.60
C HIS A 49 17.62 5.13 -0.09
N LEU A 50 16.38 4.87 -0.52
CA LEU A 50 15.56 3.75 -0.06
C LEU A 50 15.96 2.46 -0.77
N ARG A 51 15.81 1.33 -0.06
CA ARG A 51 16.00 0.00 -0.64
C ARG A 51 14.65 -0.62 -0.93
N ALA A 52 14.36 -0.88 -2.20
CA ALA A 52 13.09 -1.48 -2.62
C ALA A 52 12.84 -2.84 -1.93
N ALA A 53 13.90 -3.62 -1.68
CA ALA A 53 13.84 -4.86 -0.90
C ALA A 53 13.30 -4.71 0.53
N LYS A 54 13.25 -3.50 1.11
CA LYS A 54 12.65 -3.25 2.43
C LYS A 54 11.15 -2.94 2.38
N ILE A 55 10.54 -2.91 1.19
CA ILE A 55 9.10 -2.76 1.05
C ILE A 55 8.41 -4.02 1.57
N THR A 56 7.55 -3.86 2.58
CA THR A 56 6.77 -4.95 3.18
C THR A 56 5.27 -4.76 3.00
N LYS A 57 4.81 -3.52 2.86
CA LYS A 57 3.39 -3.17 2.67
C LYS A 57 3.23 -2.12 1.58
N ILE A 58 2.16 -2.24 0.80
CA ILE A 58 1.77 -1.29 -0.23
C ILE A 58 0.30 -0.91 0.00
N PHE A 59 -0.01 0.37 -0.04
CA PHE A 59 -1.36 0.91 0.16
C PHE A 59 -1.75 1.74 -1.06
N ILE A 60 -2.82 1.37 -1.74
CA ILE A 60 -3.33 2.04 -2.94
C ILE A 60 -4.58 2.81 -2.56
N THR A 61 -4.56 4.13 -2.79
CA THR A 61 -5.67 5.01 -2.43
C THR A 61 -6.88 4.80 -3.35
N HIS A 62 -6.66 4.67 -4.66
CA HIS A 62 -7.72 4.48 -5.66
C HIS A 62 -7.16 3.91 -6.98
N LEU A 63 -8.06 3.44 -7.86
CA LEU A 63 -7.68 2.76 -9.11
C LEU A 63 -7.53 3.69 -10.33
N HIS A 64 -7.02 4.90 -10.13
CA HIS A 64 -6.53 5.71 -11.27
C HIS A 64 -5.10 5.30 -11.65
N GLY A 65 -4.79 5.45 -12.95
CA GLY A 65 -3.53 4.99 -13.52
C GLY A 65 -2.29 5.62 -12.88
N ASP A 66 -2.35 6.91 -12.54
CA ASP A 66 -1.29 7.65 -11.88
C ASP A 66 -1.04 7.22 -10.42
N HIS A 67 -1.83 6.29 -9.89
CA HIS A 67 -1.67 5.67 -8.58
C HIS A 67 -1.34 4.17 -8.64
N ILE A 68 -1.54 3.47 -9.79
CA ILE A 68 -1.38 1.99 -9.85
C ILE A 68 -0.53 1.47 -11.01
N PHE A 69 -0.31 2.23 -12.08
CA PHE A 69 0.33 1.69 -13.29
C PHE A 69 1.81 1.32 -13.11
N GLY A 70 2.47 1.85 -12.09
CA GLY A 70 3.83 1.43 -11.74
C GLY A 70 3.90 0.12 -10.96
N LEU A 71 2.77 -0.36 -10.42
CA LEU A 71 2.75 -1.46 -9.46
C LEU A 71 3.19 -2.80 -10.05
N PRO A 72 2.69 -3.26 -11.23
CA PRO A 72 3.17 -4.52 -11.83
C PRO A 72 4.68 -4.48 -12.11
N GLY A 73 5.16 -3.36 -12.68
CA GLY A 73 6.59 -3.18 -12.97
C GLY A 73 7.46 -3.20 -11.71
N LEU A 74 7.02 -2.53 -10.64
CA LEU A 74 7.71 -2.54 -9.35
C LEU A 74 7.83 -3.97 -8.81
N LEU A 75 6.75 -4.76 -8.82
CA LEU A 75 6.78 -6.15 -8.33
C LEU A 75 7.75 -7.02 -9.14
N CYS A 76 7.76 -6.90 -10.47
CA CYS A 76 8.72 -7.61 -11.32
C CYS A 76 10.16 -7.22 -11.01
N THR A 77 10.44 -5.93 -10.83
CA THR A 77 11.78 -5.44 -10.48
C THR A 77 12.21 -5.96 -9.11
N LEU A 78 11.32 -5.95 -8.12
CA LEU A 78 11.59 -6.53 -6.81
C LEU A 78 11.93 -8.01 -6.92
N SER A 79 11.18 -8.77 -7.73
CA SER A 79 11.42 -10.20 -7.96
C SER A 79 12.81 -10.45 -8.52
N LEU A 80 13.22 -9.71 -9.55
CA LEU A 80 14.56 -9.84 -10.16
C LEU A 80 15.69 -9.48 -9.19
N GLN A 81 15.47 -8.50 -8.31
CA GLN A 81 16.43 -8.09 -7.28
C GLN A 81 16.57 -9.10 -6.14
N MET A 82 15.65 -10.06 -5.99
CA MET A 82 15.68 -11.10 -4.94
C MET A 82 16.53 -12.32 -5.32
N SER A 83 17.35 -12.21 -6.37
CA SER A 83 18.31 -13.23 -6.79
C SER A 83 19.44 -13.40 -5.74
N GLY A 84 19.25 -14.27 -4.75
CA GLY A 84 20.22 -14.59 -3.70
C GLY A 84 19.62 -15.49 -2.59
N PRO A 85 20.42 -15.93 -1.59
CA PRO A 85 19.95 -16.80 -0.49
C PRO A 85 18.91 -16.18 0.45
N GLU A 86 18.49 -14.92 0.22
CA GLU A 86 17.38 -14.25 0.91
C GLU A 86 16.00 -14.50 0.25
N ALA A 87 15.85 -15.60 -0.50
CA ALA A 87 14.62 -15.98 -1.22
C ALA A 87 13.40 -16.29 -0.32
N CYS A 88 13.56 -16.21 1.00
CA CYS A 88 12.49 -16.48 1.98
C CYS A 88 12.06 -15.17 2.65
N LYS A 89 11.58 -14.22 1.86
CA LYS A 89 10.99 -12.98 2.39
C LYS A 89 9.53 -13.24 2.76
N ALA A 90 9.08 -12.64 3.88
CA ALA A 90 7.66 -12.58 4.21
C ALA A 90 6.87 -11.98 3.03
N PRO A 91 5.61 -12.41 2.83
CA PRO A 91 4.78 -11.92 1.74
C PRO A 91 4.64 -10.39 1.80
N ILE A 92 4.60 -9.75 0.63
CA ILE A 92 4.24 -8.32 0.55
C ILE A 92 2.72 -8.20 0.65
N ASP A 93 2.23 -7.48 1.66
CA ASP A 93 0.80 -7.18 1.78
C ASP A 93 0.47 -5.92 0.97
N ILE A 94 -0.53 -6.04 0.10
CA ILE A 94 -1.02 -4.96 -0.75
C ILE A 94 -2.47 -4.67 -0.36
N TYR A 95 -2.76 -3.44 0.02
CA TYR A 95 -4.10 -2.99 0.40
C TYR A 95 -4.59 -2.00 -0.65
N GLY A 96 -5.84 -2.12 -1.10
CA GLY A 96 -6.42 -1.15 -2.02
C GLY A 96 -7.85 -1.46 -2.40
N PRO A 97 -8.48 -0.71 -3.31
CA PRO A 97 -9.87 -0.90 -3.69
C PRO A 97 -10.13 -2.26 -4.37
N LEU A 98 -11.37 -2.73 -4.29
CA LEU A 98 -11.88 -3.87 -5.05
C LEU A 98 -11.53 -3.76 -6.55
N GLY A 99 -10.93 -4.81 -7.11
CA GLY A 99 -10.43 -4.89 -8.49
C GLY A 99 -8.91 -4.82 -8.61
N LEU A 100 -8.21 -4.38 -7.55
CA LEU A 100 -6.74 -4.35 -7.51
C LEU A 100 -6.13 -5.75 -7.65
N ARG A 101 -6.74 -6.76 -7.01
CA ARG A 101 -6.28 -8.15 -7.08
C ARG A 101 -6.31 -8.65 -8.52
N SER A 102 -7.43 -8.46 -9.20
CA SER A 102 -7.58 -8.91 -10.58
C SER A 102 -6.68 -8.12 -11.55
N PHE A 103 -6.46 -6.82 -11.31
CA PHE A 103 -5.52 -6.02 -12.08
C PHE A 103 -4.10 -6.60 -12.01
N LEU A 104 -3.61 -6.89 -10.80
CA LEU A 104 -2.27 -7.45 -10.59
C LEU A 104 -2.13 -8.85 -11.16
N TRP A 105 -3.08 -9.75 -10.86
CA TRP A 105 -3.04 -11.11 -11.38
C TRP A 105 -2.97 -11.13 -12.90
N ARG A 106 -3.90 -10.44 -13.57
CA ARG A 106 -3.97 -10.43 -15.05
C ARG A 106 -2.74 -9.76 -15.67
N SER A 107 -2.22 -8.69 -15.07
CA SER A 107 -1.02 -8.02 -15.58
C SER A 107 0.17 -8.96 -15.56
N LEU A 108 0.38 -9.68 -14.46
CA LEU A 108 1.50 -10.61 -14.28
C LEU A 108 1.33 -11.88 -15.10
N GLU A 109 0.11 -12.42 -15.19
CA GLU A 109 -0.21 -13.59 -16.01
C GLU A 109 0.04 -13.31 -17.50
N LEU A 110 -0.51 -12.20 -18.02
CA LEU A 110 -0.37 -11.83 -19.43
C LEU A 110 1.08 -11.52 -19.81
N SER A 111 1.87 -10.94 -18.89
CA SER A 111 3.29 -10.66 -19.11
C SER A 111 4.19 -11.85 -18.82
N HIS A 112 3.64 -13.04 -18.55
CA HIS A 112 4.38 -14.25 -18.17
C HIS A 112 5.37 -14.02 -17.01
N SER A 113 5.03 -13.13 -16.08
CA SER A 113 5.90 -12.69 -15.00
C SER A 113 5.68 -13.55 -13.76
N GLN A 114 6.62 -14.44 -13.47
CA GLN A 114 6.63 -15.26 -12.27
C GLN A 114 7.45 -14.55 -11.17
N LEU A 115 6.80 -14.20 -10.08
CA LEU A 115 7.47 -13.56 -8.94
C LEU A 115 8.18 -14.61 -8.08
N LEU A 116 9.39 -14.31 -7.63
CA LEU A 116 10.21 -15.14 -6.74
C LEU A 116 9.81 -14.99 -5.26
N PHE A 117 8.72 -14.28 -4.98
CA PHE A 117 8.18 -14.04 -3.64
C PHE A 117 6.65 -14.07 -3.69
N SER A 118 6.04 -14.31 -2.54
CA SER A 118 4.58 -14.27 -2.39
C SER A 118 4.08 -12.85 -2.10
N TYR A 119 2.88 -12.53 -2.57
CA TYR A 119 2.18 -11.29 -2.23
C TYR A 119 0.72 -11.59 -1.95
N THR A 120 0.12 -10.76 -1.10
CA THR A 120 -1.27 -10.88 -0.65
C THR A 120 -2.00 -9.58 -1.00
N VAL A 121 -3.20 -9.65 -1.58
CA VAL A 121 -3.98 -8.46 -1.94
C VAL A 121 -5.25 -8.37 -1.12
N HIS A 122 -5.30 -7.45 -0.16
CA HIS A 122 -6.47 -7.13 0.65
C HIS A 122 -7.28 -6.01 -0.02
N GLU A 123 -8.55 -6.29 -0.31
CA GLU A 123 -9.40 -5.41 -1.09
C GLU A 123 -10.44 -4.73 -0.20
N LEU A 124 -10.48 -3.40 -0.24
CA LEU A 124 -11.45 -2.57 0.45
C LEU A 124 -12.69 -2.44 -0.43
N VAL A 125 -13.86 -2.80 0.12
CA VAL A 125 -15.14 -2.69 -0.57
C VAL A 125 -15.61 -1.23 -0.52
N PRO A 126 -15.68 -0.53 -1.67
CA PRO A 126 -16.14 0.85 -1.70
C PRO A 126 -17.65 0.95 -1.50
N THR A 127 -18.11 2.13 -1.11
CA THR A 127 -19.53 2.50 -1.03
C THR A 127 -19.90 3.48 -2.14
N ARG A 128 -21.18 3.51 -2.52
CA ARG A 128 -21.67 4.29 -3.67
C ARG A 128 -21.57 5.80 -3.51
N ASP A 129 -21.52 6.29 -2.27
CA ASP A 129 -21.38 7.70 -1.90
C ASP A 129 -19.94 8.23 -2.02
N GLN A 130 -18.96 7.39 -2.41
CA GLN A 130 -17.57 7.82 -2.62
C GLN A 130 -17.32 8.45 -4.00
N CYS A 131 -18.28 8.41 -4.92
CA CYS A 131 -18.13 8.99 -6.25
C CYS A 131 -19.48 9.37 -6.87
N PRO A 132 -19.49 10.12 -7.99
CA PRO A 132 -20.71 10.32 -8.76
C PRO A 132 -21.34 8.97 -9.17
N PRO A 133 -22.69 8.84 -9.14
CA PRO A 133 -23.37 7.57 -9.43
C PRO A 133 -23.02 6.97 -10.79
N GLU A 134 -22.81 7.80 -11.79
CA GLU A 134 -22.44 7.43 -13.16
C GLU A 134 -21.00 6.90 -13.29
N GLU A 135 -20.12 7.22 -12.33
CA GLU A 135 -18.72 6.78 -12.32
C GLU A 135 -18.51 5.51 -11.47
N PHE A 136 -19.48 5.14 -10.64
CA PHE A 136 -19.39 3.95 -9.79
C PHE A 136 -19.41 2.68 -10.64
N ARG A 137 -18.30 1.93 -10.60
CA ARG A 137 -18.18 0.62 -11.24
C ARG A 137 -18.32 -0.49 -10.20
N ASP A 138 -19.16 -1.47 -10.52
CA ASP A 138 -19.27 -2.68 -9.72
C ASP A 138 -18.17 -3.67 -10.14
N PHE A 139 -17.33 -4.04 -9.18
CA PHE A 139 -16.24 -5.00 -9.36
C PHE A 139 -16.50 -6.34 -8.65
N SER A 140 -17.69 -6.54 -8.07
CA SER A 140 -18.03 -7.72 -7.25
C SER A 140 -17.91 -9.06 -7.99
N GLY A 141 -17.98 -9.09 -9.32
CA GLY A 141 -17.86 -10.31 -10.12
C GLY A 141 -16.47 -10.61 -10.68
N LEU A 142 -15.43 -9.79 -10.41
CA LEU A 142 -14.12 -10.00 -11.03
C LEU A 142 -13.34 -11.20 -10.47
N ASP A 143 -13.62 -11.63 -9.24
CA ASP A 143 -12.93 -12.72 -8.56
C ASP A 143 -13.43 -14.11 -8.95
N GLU A 144 -14.68 -14.24 -9.42
CA GLU A 144 -15.22 -15.54 -9.88
C GLU A 144 -14.43 -16.11 -11.07
N ALA A 145 -13.73 -15.25 -11.81
CA ALA A 145 -12.87 -15.60 -12.93
C ALA A 145 -11.41 -15.90 -12.53
N LEU A 146 -11.07 -15.96 -11.22
CA LEU A 146 -9.71 -16.20 -10.72
C LEU A 146 -9.62 -17.51 -9.93
N PRO A 147 -9.50 -18.68 -10.59
CA PRO A 147 -9.41 -19.97 -9.90
C PRO A 147 -8.17 -20.13 -9.00
N GLN A 148 -7.11 -19.33 -9.23
CA GLN A 148 -5.82 -19.41 -8.51
C GLN A 148 -5.17 -18.03 -8.24
N GLY A 149 -5.97 -16.96 -8.12
CA GLY A 149 -5.46 -15.61 -7.84
C GLY A 149 -4.65 -15.51 -6.53
N PRO A 150 -3.93 -14.39 -6.30
CA PRO A 150 -3.16 -14.21 -5.07
C PRO A 150 -4.13 -14.13 -3.87
N PRO A 151 -3.74 -14.67 -2.69
CA PRO A 151 -4.61 -14.70 -1.53
C PRO A 151 -4.93 -13.27 -1.03
N GLY A 152 -5.96 -13.15 -0.20
CA GLY A 152 -6.22 -11.90 0.52
C GLY A 152 -7.58 -11.83 1.18
N ARG A 153 -7.79 -10.73 1.91
CA ARG A 153 -9.05 -10.46 2.64
C ARG A 153 -9.89 -9.48 1.84
N VAL A 154 -11.20 -9.64 1.88
CA VAL A 154 -12.15 -8.60 1.46
C VAL A 154 -12.56 -7.85 2.72
N LEU A 155 -12.28 -6.56 2.76
CA LEU A 155 -12.45 -5.68 3.92
C LEU A 155 -13.68 -4.80 3.71
N HIS A 156 -14.63 -4.91 4.63
CA HIS A 156 -15.87 -4.13 4.62
C HIS A 156 -15.76 -2.95 5.58
N LEU A 157 -16.53 -1.89 5.30
CA LEU A 157 -16.66 -0.74 6.16
C LEU A 157 -17.30 -1.17 7.49
N ASP A 158 -16.69 -0.78 8.60
CA ASP A 158 -17.33 -0.81 9.90
C ASP A 158 -18.34 0.34 9.99
N PRO A 159 -19.66 0.08 10.11
CA PRO A 159 -20.66 1.13 10.13
C PRO A 159 -20.69 1.93 11.44
N GLU A 160 -20.11 1.41 12.53
CA GLU A 160 -20.07 2.11 13.82
C GLU A 160 -18.89 3.10 13.85
N GLU A 161 -17.72 2.66 13.38
CA GLU A 161 -16.48 3.45 13.39
C GLU A 161 -16.22 4.24 12.09
N ASP A 162 -17.07 4.06 11.07
CA ASP A 162 -16.95 4.63 9.71
C ASP A 162 -15.55 4.47 9.10
N CYS A 163 -14.93 3.30 9.33
CA CYS A 163 -13.58 3.02 8.86
C CYS A 163 -13.37 1.53 8.52
N TYR A 164 -12.24 1.23 7.88
CA TYR A 164 -11.79 -0.13 7.60
C TYR A 164 -10.54 -0.41 8.43
N VAL A 165 -10.59 -1.41 9.31
CA VAL A 165 -9.39 -1.84 10.04
C VAL A 165 -8.53 -2.72 9.13
N LEU A 166 -7.36 -2.21 8.71
CA LEU A 166 -6.49 -2.92 7.77
C LEU A 166 -5.55 -3.88 8.49
N LEU A 167 -4.90 -3.38 9.54
CA LEU A 167 -4.04 -4.18 10.41
C LEU A 167 -3.95 -3.52 11.78
N GLU A 168 -3.76 -4.35 12.79
CA GLU A 168 -3.53 -3.96 14.16
C GLU A 168 -2.49 -4.91 14.74
N ASP A 169 -1.40 -4.34 15.25
CA ASP A 169 -0.36 -5.07 15.98
C ASP A 169 -0.16 -4.47 17.38
N GLU A 170 0.88 -4.90 18.09
CA GLU A 170 1.17 -4.41 19.45
C GLU A 170 1.59 -2.93 19.48
N GLU A 171 2.02 -2.37 18.35
CA GLU A 171 2.66 -1.05 18.28
C GLU A 171 1.83 -0.01 17.54
N LEU A 172 0.98 -0.42 16.59
CA LEU A 172 0.19 0.49 15.77
C LEU A 172 -1.13 -0.10 15.26
N VAL A 173 -2.02 0.80 14.84
CA VAL A 173 -3.24 0.48 14.10
C VAL A 173 -3.22 1.22 12.76
N VAL A 174 -3.53 0.51 11.67
CA VAL A 174 -3.74 1.11 10.35
C VAL A 174 -5.20 0.98 9.97
N ARG A 175 -5.82 2.12 9.69
CA ARG A 175 -7.21 2.23 9.24
C ARG A 175 -7.26 2.88 7.87
N ALA A 176 -8.30 2.57 7.10
CA ALA A 176 -8.70 3.37 5.96
C ALA A 176 -10.04 4.05 6.22
N PHE A 177 -10.27 5.18 5.55
CA PHE A 177 -11.54 5.89 5.56
C PHE A 177 -11.91 6.32 4.16
N ARG A 178 -13.20 6.57 3.94
CA ARG A 178 -13.78 6.84 2.63
C ARG A 178 -13.54 8.30 2.23
N LEU A 179 -13.15 8.53 0.99
CA LEU A 179 -13.05 9.85 0.36
C LEU A 179 -14.00 9.96 -0.84
N PHE A 180 -14.51 11.17 -1.08
CA PHE A 180 -15.25 11.48 -2.30
C PHE A 180 -14.29 11.85 -3.43
N HIS A 181 -14.36 11.14 -4.56
CA HIS A 181 -13.56 11.39 -5.76
C HIS A 181 -14.29 10.90 -7.03
N ARG A 182 -13.67 11.03 -8.20
CA ARG A 182 -14.22 10.54 -9.49
C ARG A 182 -14.47 9.04 -9.50
N VAL A 183 -13.49 8.28 -9.00
CA VAL A 183 -13.66 6.86 -8.64
C VAL A 183 -13.55 6.73 -7.12
N PRO A 184 -14.11 5.67 -6.50
CA PRO A 184 -13.97 5.48 -5.06
C PRO A 184 -12.51 5.56 -4.59
N SER A 185 -12.27 6.35 -3.55
CA SER A 185 -10.93 6.63 -3.04
C SER A 185 -10.88 6.53 -1.52
N PHE A 186 -9.71 6.17 -1.01
CA PHE A 186 -9.48 5.96 0.41
C PHE A 186 -8.33 6.82 0.92
N GLY A 187 -8.51 7.36 2.12
CA GLY A 187 -7.42 7.87 2.95
C GLY A 187 -6.96 6.80 3.93
N PHE A 188 -5.70 6.89 4.38
CA PHE A 188 -5.13 5.97 5.35
C PHE A 188 -4.70 6.71 6.62
N VAL A 189 -5.04 6.14 7.78
CA VAL A 189 -4.64 6.63 9.10
C VAL A 189 -3.72 5.59 9.72
N LEU A 190 -2.55 6.05 10.14
CA LEU A 190 -1.57 5.24 10.86
C LEU A 190 -1.42 5.82 12.25
N GLU A 191 -1.79 5.05 13.25
CA GLU A 191 -1.82 5.48 14.64
C GLU A 191 -0.87 4.60 15.46
N GLU A 192 0.22 5.17 15.97
CA GLU A 192 1.08 4.46 16.92
C GLU A 192 0.39 4.38 18.28
N LYS A 193 0.30 3.17 18.85
CA LYS A 193 -0.28 2.94 20.17
C LYS A 193 0.54 3.65 21.26
N PRO A 194 -0.10 4.09 22.35
CA PRO A 194 0.59 4.68 23.49
C PRO A 194 1.67 3.73 24.00
N ARG A 195 2.89 4.25 24.17
CA ARG A 195 4.01 3.48 24.72
C ARG A 195 4.26 3.85 26.16
N PRO A 196 4.75 2.91 26.99
CA PRO A 196 5.24 3.25 28.32
C PRO A 196 6.24 4.40 28.22
N GLY A 197 6.01 5.47 28.98
CA GLY A 197 6.95 6.58 29.06
C GLY A 197 8.31 6.08 29.57
N LYS A 198 9.39 6.72 29.10
CA LYS A 198 10.71 6.46 29.70
C LYS A 198 10.70 6.97 31.14
N LEU A 199 11.33 6.22 32.04
CA LEU A 199 11.55 6.69 33.41
C LEU A 199 12.25 8.05 33.36
N ASN A 200 11.65 9.06 33.97
CA ASN A 200 12.31 10.34 34.13
C ASN A 200 13.36 10.20 35.25
N VAL A 201 14.57 9.80 34.85
CA VAL A 201 15.70 9.56 35.76
C VAL A 201 16.01 10.80 36.60
N GLN A 202 15.84 12.00 36.05
CA GLN A 202 16.08 13.24 36.79
C GLN A 202 15.05 13.41 37.90
N LYS A 203 13.76 13.28 37.57
CA LYS A 203 12.68 13.38 38.56
C LYS A 203 12.77 12.28 39.63
N LEU A 204 13.26 11.09 39.26
CA LEU A 204 13.52 10.02 40.23
C LEU A 204 14.64 10.41 41.21
N LYS A 205 15.77 10.93 40.70
CA LYS A 205 16.88 11.42 41.53
C LYS A 205 16.47 12.57 42.45
N ASP A 206 15.57 13.44 41.98
CA ASP A 206 15.04 14.55 42.78
C ASP A 206 14.11 14.08 43.92
N LEU A 207 13.62 12.83 43.88
CA LEU A 207 12.76 12.22 44.90
C LEU A 207 13.51 11.41 45.97
N GLY A 208 14.83 11.22 45.84
CA GLY A 208 15.71 10.47 46.77
C GLY A 208 15.91 9.01 46.37
#